data_AF-A0AAE9YZM6-F1
#
_entry.id   AF-A0AAE9YZM6-F1
#
_cell.length_a   1.000
_cell.length_b   1.000
_cell.length_c   1.000
_cell.angle_alpha   90.00
_cell.angle_beta   90.00
_cell.angle_gamma   90.00
#
_symmetry.space_group_name_H-M   'P 1'
#
loop_
_entity.id
_entity.type
_entity.pdbx_description
1 polymer ?
#
loop_
_entity_poly.entity_id
_entity_poly.type
_entity_poly.pdbx_seq_one_letter_code
_entity_poly.pdbx_strand_id
1 'polypeptide(L)'
;MKYLNHTEKKSVAIKTAGVLALAFCWPISAANTVVAAAEDPTGVLDHFMCYDIEEQPAPADIHVKVRDQFLEQGYRVLELTKLCAPAEKHHNGKIFEIKYEFAHLACYNVQPDEMPAANAHVNLYNQFGSYEKLFVYRVREICVPTIKEHL
;
A
#
# COMPACT_ATOMS: atom_id res chain seq x y z
N MET A 1 -15.08 24.40 58.58
CA MET A 1 -15.36 23.42 59.66
C MET A 1 -14.24 22.38 59.60
N LYS A 2 -13.24 22.52 60.48
CA LYS A 2 -12.07 21.64 60.60
C LYS A 2 -12.50 20.32 61.22
N TYR A 3 -11.96 19.19 60.76
CA TYR A 3 -11.43 18.14 61.63
C TYR A 3 -10.40 17.32 60.84
N LEU A 4 -9.13 17.58 61.15
CA LEU A 4 -8.04 16.61 61.06
C LEU A 4 -8.29 15.56 62.16
N ASN A 5 -7.89 14.31 61.93
CA ASN A 5 -7.12 13.60 62.96
C ASN A 5 -6.28 12.47 62.37
N HIS A 6 -5.02 12.56 62.76
CA HIS A 6 -3.87 11.69 62.58
C HIS A 6 -3.86 10.64 63.70
N THR A 7 -3.03 9.59 63.55
CA THR A 7 -2.41 8.66 64.54
C THR A 7 -2.83 7.19 64.39
N GLU A 8 -1.97 6.17 64.49
CA GLU A 8 -0.55 6.08 64.88
C GLU A 8 0.07 4.77 64.35
N LYS A 9 1.40 4.76 64.27
CA LYS A 9 2.29 3.66 63.85
C LYS A 9 2.29 2.50 64.86
N LYS A 10 2.55 1.27 64.38
CA LYS A 10 3.36 0.30 65.13
C LYS A 10 4.44 -0.33 64.24
N SER A 11 5.67 -0.17 64.72
CA SER A 11 6.90 -0.76 64.19
C SER A 11 7.08 -2.16 64.78
N VAL A 12 7.44 -3.14 63.96
CA VAL A 12 8.10 -4.38 64.39
C VAL A 12 9.22 -4.66 63.39
N ALA A 13 10.46 -4.65 63.88
CA ALA A 13 11.65 -5.01 63.12
C ALA A 13 12.03 -6.46 63.44
N ILE A 14 12.20 -7.31 62.42
CA ILE A 14 12.85 -8.63 62.57
C ILE A 14 13.77 -8.91 61.35
N LYS A 15 15.07 -8.76 61.60
CA LYS A 15 16.25 -9.58 61.24
C LYS A 15 16.38 -10.21 59.82
N THR A 16 17.33 -9.64 59.07
CA THR A 16 18.37 -10.27 58.20
C THR A 16 18.26 -11.75 57.78
N ALA A 17 18.28 -12.01 56.47
CA ALA A 17 19.23 -12.90 55.78
C ALA A 17 18.93 -12.86 54.27
N GLY A 18 19.95 -12.68 53.43
CA GLY A 18 19.79 -12.50 51.99
C GLY A 18 19.43 -13.78 51.23
N VAL A 19 18.68 -13.60 50.14
CA VAL A 19 18.73 -14.41 48.91
C VAL A 19 18.43 -13.47 47.74
N LEU A 20 19.34 -13.41 46.76
CA LEU A 20 19.12 -12.76 45.48
C LEU A 20 17.95 -13.46 44.74
N ALA A 21 16.89 -12.72 44.44
CA ALA A 21 15.97 -13.08 43.38
C ALA A 21 15.81 -11.84 42.48
N LEU A 22 16.45 -11.89 41.31
CA LEU A 22 16.31 -10.90 40.26
C LEU A 22 14.86 -10.91 39.77
N ALA A 23 14.05 -9.98 40.29
CA ALA A 23 12.76 -9.66 39.70
C ALA A 23 13.01 -8.90 38.39
N PHE A 24 13.17 -9.64 37.29
CA PHE A 24 13.05 -9.08 35.95
C PHE A 24 11.58 -8.71 35.71
N CYS A 25 11.17 -7.54 36.20
CA CYS A 25 10.05 -6.81 35.62
C CYS A 25 10.52 -6.26 34.27
N TRP A 26 10.58 -7.12 33.25
CA TRP A 26 10.59 -6.60 31.89
C TRP A 26 9.16 -6.15 31.58
N PRO A 27 8.92 -4.86 31.27
CA PRO A 27 7.67 -4.51 30.67
C PRO A 27 7.61 -5.27 29.34
N ILE A 28 6.61 -6.14 29.20
CA ILE A 28 6.18 -6.61 27.89
C ILE A 28 5.75 -5.33 27.19
N SER A 29 6.66 -4.77 26.38
CA SER A 29 6.30 -3.70 25.48
C SER A 29 5.31 -4.33 24.53
N ALA A 30 4.01 -4.05 24.75
CA ALA A 30 2.99 -4.38 23.79
C ALA A 30 3.41 -3.64 22.52
N ALA A 31 3.98 -4.39 21.57
CA ALA A 31 4.21 -3.91 20.23
C ALA A 31 2.83 -3.64 19.66
N ASN A 32 2.35 -2.41 19.86
CA ASN A 32 1.25 -1.85 19.10
C ASN A 32 1.75 -1.80 17.67
N THR A 33 1.58 -2.90 16.93
CA THR A 33 1.59 -2.90 15.48
C THR A 33 0.35 -2.13 15.05
N VAL A 34 0.45 -0.81 15.13
CA VAL A 34 -0.35 0.09 14.30
C VAL A 34 0.12 -0.13 12.87
N VAL A 35 -0.37 -1.20 12.25
CA VAL A 35 -0.54 -1.19 10.81
C VAL A 35 -1.52 -0.05 10.58
N ALA A 36 -1.01 1.11 10.18
CA ALA A 36 -1.86 2.23 9.82
C ALA A 36 -2.94 1.69 8.89
N ALA A 37 -4.21 1.86 9.25
CA ALA A 37 -5.32 1.39 8.44
C ALA A 37 -5.23 2.11 7.09
N ALA A 38 -4.67 1.44 6.09
CA ALA A 38 -4.68 1.95 4.73
C ALA A 38 -6.14 2.22 4.35
N GLU A 39 -6.42 3.39 3.81
CA GLU A 39 -7.75 3.72 3.32
C GLU A 39 -8.19 2.67 2.29
N ASP A 40 -9.49 2.34 2.28
CA ASP A 40 -10.07 1.47 1.26
C ASP A 40 -9.69 2.04 -0.12
N PRO A 41 -8.98 1.31 -0.99
CA PRO A 41 -8.57 1.81 -2.29
C PRO A 41 -9.75 2.31 -3.12
N THR A 42 -10.94 1.74 -2.94
CA THR A 42 -12.16 2.18 -3.63
C THR A 42 -12.67 3.52 -3.13
N GLY A 43 -12.10 4.08 -2.06
CA GLY A 43 -12.32 5.44 -1.56
C GLY A 43 -11.49 6.50 -2.30
N VAL A 44 -10.35 6.13 -2.89
CA VAL A 44 -9.40 7.07 -3.51
C VAL A 44 -9.11 6.80 -4.99
N LEU A 45 -9.51 5.64 -5.51
CA LEU A 45 -9.28 5.21 -6.89
C LEU A 45 -10.57 4.64 -7.52
N ASP A 46 -10.79 4.96 -8.80
CA ASP A 46 -11.88 4.38 -9.59
C ASP A 46 -11.55 2.94 -10.04
N HIS A 47 -12.58 2.17 -10.39
CA HIS A 47 -12.36 0.97 -11.20
C HIS A 47 -12.04 1.35 -12.64
N PHE A 48 -11.34 0.49 -13.36
CA PHE A 48 -11.00 0.72 -14.76
C PHE A 48 -11.39 -0.48 -15.63
N MET A 49 -11.91 -0.19 -16.82
CA MET A 49 -12.03 -1.16 -17.92
C MET A 49 -10.97 -0.82 -18.96
N CYS A 50 -10.11 -1.78 -19.29
CA CYS A 50 -9.01 -1.58 -20.23
C CYS A 50 -9.28 -2.28 -21.56
N TYR A 51 -9.06 -1.56 -22.65
CA TYR A 51 -9.22 -2.01 -24.03
C TYR A 51 -7.85 -2.11 -24.70
N ASP A 52 -7.63 -3.19 -25.44
CA ASP A 52 -6.45 -3.29 -26.30
C ASP A 52 -6.57 -2.29 -27.46
N ILE A 53 -5.44 -1.72 -27.85
CA ILE A 53 -5.32 -0.83 -29.02
C ILE A 53 -4.68 -1.62 -30.15
N GLU A 54 -5.28 -1.57 -31.34
CA GLU A 54 -4.84 -2.38 -32.49
C GLU A 54 -3.63 -1.77 -33.20
N GLU A 55 -3.61 -0.45 -33.40
CA GLU A 55 -2.56 0.25 -34.16
C GLU A 55 -1.22 0.35 -33.41
N GLN A 56 -1.23 0.09 -32.09
CA GLN A 56 -0.08 0.04 -31.18
C GLN A 56 1.06 1.04 -31.50
N PRO A 57 0.77 2.35 -31.57
CA PRO A 57 1.79 3.34 -31.91
C PRO A 57 2.88 3.38 -30.82
N ALA A 58 4.14 3.45 -31.23
CA ALA A 58 5.27 3.65 -30.33
C ALA A 58 5.75 5.11 -30.39
N PRO A 59 6.01 5.76 -29.25
CA PRO A 59 6.62 7.08 -29.23
C PRO A 59 8.09 6.98 -29.69
N ALA A 60 8.56 8.02 -30.37
CA ALA A 60 9.93 8.06 -30.85
C ALA A 60 10.90 8.40 -29.70
N ASP A 61 11.75 7.42 -29.35
CA ASP A 61 12.93 7.57 -28.49
C ASP A 61 12.68 8.22 -27.11
N ILE A 62 11.56 7.86 -26.48
CA ILE A 62 11.23 8.35 -25.14
C ILE A 62 11.86 7.45 -24.08
N HIS A 63 12.69 8.05 -23.24
CA HIS A 63 13.25 7.44 -22.04
C HIS A 63 12.70 8.14 -20.80
N VAL A 64 12.31 7.36 -19.80
CA VAL A 64 11.74 7.85 -18.54
C VAL A 64 12.43 7.20 -17.36
N LYS A 65 12.55 7.93 -16.25
CA LYS A 65 13.00 7.38 -14.97
C LYS A 65 11.81 7.31 -14.02
N VAL A 66 11.53 6.12 -13.49
CA VAL A 66 10.38 5.86 -12.62
C VAL A 66 10.83 5.23 -11.31
N ARG A 67 10.19 5.65 -10.22
CA ARG A 67 10.35 5.08 -8.89
C ARG A 67 8.98 4.67 -8.36
N ASP A 68 8.89 3.45 -7.83
CA ASP A 68 7.78 2.99 -7.02
C ASP A 68 8.31 2.50 -5.65
N GLN A 69 7.47 1.78 -4.88
CA GLN A 69 7.85 1.24 -3.59
C GLN A 69 8.82 0.04 -3.65
N PHE A 70 9.04 -0.53 -4.83
CA PHE A 70 9.87 -1.71 -5.03
C PHE A 70 11.23 -1.36 -5.63
N LEU A 71 11.28 -0.44 -6.61
CA LEU A 71 12.52 -0.07 -7.29
C LEU A 71 12.49 1.33 -7.91
N GLU A 72 13.67 1.80 -8.31
CA GLU A 72 13.85 3.00 -9.12
C GLU A 72 14.78 2.70 -10.29
N GLN A 73 14.34 2.93 -11.53
CA GLN A 73 15.19 2.76 -12.70
C GLN A 73 14.71 3.55 -13.94
N GLY A 74 15.56 3.58 -14.96
CA GLY A 74 15.23 4.10 -16.28
C GLY A 74 14.58 3.05 -17.19
N TYR A 75 13.73 3.51 -18.11
CA TYR A 75 13.04 2.71 -19.09
C TYR A 75 12.95 3.44 -20.43
N ARG A 76 13.11 2.71 -21.52
CA ARG A 76 12.62 3.08 -22.83
C ARG A 76 11.13 2.76 -22.95
N VAL A 77 10.33 3.76 -23.34
CA VAL A 77 8.90 3.60 -23.60
C VAL A 77 8.70 3.02 -25.00
N LEU A 78 7.90 1.97 -25.10
CA LEU A 78 7.60 1.26 -26.34
C LEU A 78 6.14 1.52 -26.76
N GLU A 79 5.49 0.57 -27.41
CA GLU A 79 4.14 0.71 -27.95
C GLU A 79 3.06 1.00 -26.89
N LEU A 80 2.09 1.83 -27.27
CA LEU A 80 0.83 2.01 -26.56
C LEU A 80 -0.02 0.75 -26.73
N THR A 81 -0.31 0.06 -25.64
CA THR A 81 -1.00 -1.24 -25.67
C THR A 81 -2.45 -1.14 -25.25
N LYS A 82 -2.78 -0.26 -24.29
CA LYS A 82 -4.12 -0.19 -23.71
C LYS A 82 -4.62 1.22 -23.47
N LEU A 83 -5.92 1.40 -23.63
CA LEU A 83 -6.69 2.52 -23.07
C LEU A 83 -7.53 2.00 -21.90
N CYS A 84 -7.35 2.54 -20.71
CA CYS A 84 -8.16 2.22 -19.53
C CYS A 84 -9.11 3.38 -19.21
N ALA A 85 -10.41 3.11 -19.27
CA ALA A 85 -11.46 4.06 -18.92
C ALA A 85 -11.94 3.84 -17.47
N PRO A 86 -12.20 4.91 -16.71
CA PRO A 86 -12.90 4.81 -15.43
C PRO A 86 -14.23 4.07 -15.62
N ALA A 87 -14.56 3.18 -14.69
CA ALA A 87 -15.68 2.26 -14.82
C ALA A 87 -16.53 2.26 -13.55
N GLU A 88 -17.85 2.35 -13.74
CA GLU A 88 -18.80 2.05 -12.69
C GLU A 88 -18.88 0.53 -12.52
N LYS A 89 -18.75 0.05 -11.28
CA LYS A 89 -18.86 -1.38 -10.98
C LYS A 89 -20.07 -1.66 -10.10
N HIS A 90 -20.85 -2.66 -10.49
CA HIS A 90 -21.99 -3.17 -9.72
C HIS A 90 -21.64 -4.55 -9.18
N HIS A 91 -21.68 -4.73 -7.86
CA HIS A 91 -21.38 -6.03 -7.26
C HIS A 91 -22.01 -6.17 -5.87
N ASN A 92 -22.71 -7.28 -5.62
CA ASN A 92 -23.35 -7.59 -4.33
C ASN A 92 -24.23 -6.46 -3.77
N GLY A 93 -25.00 -5.80 -4.63
CA GLY A 93 -25.86 -4.67 -4.25
C GLY A 93 -25.10 -3.38 -3.93
N LYS A 94 -23.77 -3.35 -4.06
CA LYS A 94 -22.96 -2.14 -3.98
C LYS A 94 -22.67 -1.61 -5.38
N ILE A 95 -22.80 -0.29 -5.53
CA ILE A 95 -22.38 0.47 -6.71
C ILE A 95 -21.08 1.20 -6.35
N PHE A 96 -20.08 1.06 -7.21
CA PHE A 96 -18.84 1.80 -7.16
C PHE A 96 -18.88 2.80 -8.31
N GLU A 97 -19.40 4.00 -8.03
CA GLU A 97 -19.59 5.08 -9.00
C GLU A 97 -18.25 5.59 -9.56
N ILE A 98 -18.28 6.15 -10.76
CA ILE A 98 -17.15 6.84 -11.37
C ILE A 98 -16.97 8.19 -10.67
N LYS A 99 -15.81 8.44 -10.06
CA LYS A 99 -15.51 9.72 -9.39
C LYS A 99 -14.91 10.73 -10.35
N TYR A 100 -14.08 10.25 -11.28
CA TYR A 100 -13.34 11.11 -12.21
C TYR A 100 -13.52 10.65 -13.65
N GLU A 101 -14.63 11.04 -14.26
CA GLU A 101 -15.04 10.61 -15.62
C GLU A 101 -13.97 10.81 -16.71
N PHE A 102 -13.10 11.81 -16.56
CA PHE A 102 -12.07 12.13 -17.55
C PHE A 102 -10.69 11.53 -17.23
N ALA A 103 -10.50 10.89 -16.07
CA ALA A 103 -9.20 10.40 -15.61
C ALA A 103 -8.85 9.03 -16.22
N HIS A 104 -8.70 8.97 -17.55
CA HIS A 104 -8.30 7.75 -18.26
C HIS A 104 -6.81 7.45 -18.04
N LEU A 105 -6.41 6.21 -18.33
CA LEU A 105 -5.01 5.84 -18.42
C LEU A 105 -4.68 5.33 -19.82
N ALA A 106 -3.50 5.68 -20.31
CA ALA A 106 -2.87 5.08 -21.49
C ALA A 106 -1.68 4.24 -21.02
N CYS A 107 -1.67 2.94 -21.33
CA CYS A 107 -0.62 2.02 -20.89
C CYS A 107 0.32 1.68 -22.04
N TYR A 108 1.62 1.78 -21.78
CA TYR A 108 2.69 1.52 -22.72
C TYR A 108 3.55 0.37 -22.22
N ASN A 109 3.98 -0.51 -23.12
CA ASN A 109 5.06 -1.45 -22.81
C ASN A 109 6.36 -0.69 -22.56
N VAL A 110 7.22 -1.25 -21.70
CA VAL A 110 8.51 -0.65 -21.37
C VAL A 110 9.65 -1.65 -21.38
N GLN A 111 10.81 -1.16 -21.77
CA GLN A 111 12.08 -1.89 -21.68
C GLN A 111 12.97 -1.19 -20.65
N PRO A 112 13.41 -1.88 -19.59
CA PRO A 112 14.28 -1.26 -18.59
C PRO A 112 15.71 -1.06 -19.14
N ASP A 113 16.36 0.01 -18.70
CA ASP A 113 17.75 0.34 -19.09
C ASP A 113 18.74 -0.68 -18.48
N GLU A 114 18.40 -1.20 -17.31
CA GLU A 114 19.12 -2.25 -16.61
C GLU A 114 18.19 -3.45 -16.38
N MET A 115 18.71 -4.57 -15.85
CA MET A 115 17.88 -5.75 -15.53
C MET A 115 17.63 -5.96 -14.01
N PRO A 116 17.44 -4.93 -13.15
CA PRO A 116 17.01 -5.16 -11.78
C PRO A 116 15.52 -5.55 -11.75
N ALA A 117 15.18 -6.40 -10.79
CA ALA A 117 13.82 -6.85 -10.52
C ALA A 117 13.38 -6.36 -9.15
N ALA A 118 12.07 -6.12 -8.99
CA ALA A 118 11.46 -5.71 -7.72
C ALA A 118 11.78 -6.69 -6.58
N ASN A 119 11.85 -7.99 -6.88
CA ASN A 119 12.21 -9.06 -5.95
C ASN A 119 11.49 -8.97 -4.60
N ALA A 120 10.21 -8.66 -4.63
CA ALA A 120 9.40 -8.43 -3.44
C ALA A 120 8.31 -9.49 -3.29
N HIS A 121 7.94 -9.80 -2.04
CA HIS A 121 6.74 -10.58 -1.74
C HIS A 121 5.67 -9.64 -1.18
N VAL A 122 4.46 -9.72 -1.71
CA VAL A 122 3.32 -8.89 -1.29
C VAL A 122 2.12 -9.74 -0.92
N ASN A 123 1.28 -9.19 -0.04
CA ASN A 123 -0.07 -9.70 0.17
C ASN A 123 -1.05 -8.71 -0.48
N LEU A 124 -2.05 -9.21 -1.20
CA LEU A 124 -3.10 -8.41 -1.83
C LEU A 124 -4.45 -8.73 -1.19
N TYR A 125 -5.18 -7.68 -0.82
CA TYR A 125 -6.53 -7.78 -0.27
C TYR A 125 -7.45 -6.91 -1.12
N ASN A 126 -8.39 -7.53 -1.82
CA ASN A 126 -9.33 -6.80 -2.68
C ASN A 126 -10.70 -7.48 -2.67
N GLN A 127 -11.66 -6.89 -3.41
CA GLN A 127 -13.04 -7.36 -3.45
C GLN A 127 -13.24 -8.75 -4.09
N PHE A 128 -12.18 -9.39 -4.61
CA PHE A 128 -12.21 -10.75 -5.15
C PHE A 128 -11.54 -11.77 -4.22
N GLY A 129 -10.80 -11.33 -3.19
CA GLY A 129 -10.19 -12.22 -2.22
C GLY A 129 -8.94 -11.65 -1.55
N SER A 130 -8.30 -12.54 -0.78
CA SER A 130 -7.00 -12.31 -0.15
C SER A 130 -5.97 -13.25 -0.76
N TYR A 131 -4.84 -12.69 -1.17
CA TYR A 131 -3.74 -13.41 -1.81
C TYR A 131 -2.47 -13.14 -1.03
N GLU A 132 -1.73 -14.19 -0.66
CA GLU A 132 -0.56 -14.07 0.21
C GLU A 132 0.72 -14.48 -0.51
N LYS A 133 1.83 -13.81 -0.15
CA LYS A 133 3.19 -14.14 -0.62
C LYS A 133 3.32 -14.19 -2.14
N LEU A 134 2.64 -13.28 -2.85
CA LEU A 134 2.80 -13.13 -4.29
C LEU A 134 4.16 -12.50 -4.61
N PHE A 135 4.87 -13.08 -5.58
CA PHE A 135 6.19 -12.60 -5.98
C PHE A 135 6.09 -11.54 -7.09
N VAL A 136 6.55 -10.33 -6.80
CA VAL A 136 6.63 -9.19 -7.72
C VAL A 136 8.06 -9.09 -8.24
N TYR A 137 8.23 -9.17 -9.56
CA TYR A 137 9.56 -9.28 -10.18
C TYR A 137 9.81 -8.27 -11.31
N ARG A 138 9.06 -8.34 -12.42
CA ARG A 138 9.33 -7.57 -13.64
C ARG A 138 8.27 -6.51 -13.88
N VAL A 139 8.72 -5.29 -14.18
CA VAL A 139 7.89 -4.23 -14.72
C VAL A 139 7.61 -4.50 -16.19
N ARG A 140 6.33 -4.48 -16.59
CA ARG A 140 5.90 -4.75 -17.97
C ARG A 140 5.40 -3.50 -18.68
N GLU A 141 4.67 -2.66 -17.96
CA GLU A 141 3.98 -1.51 -18.54
C GLU A 141 4.07 -0.30 -17.60
N ILE A 142 4.02 0.89 -18.17
CA ILE A 142 3.72 2.14 -17.46
C ILE A 142 2.40 2.66 -17.97
N CYS A 143 1.47 2.95 -17.06
CA CYS A 143 0.19 3.59 -17.36
C CYS A 143 0.23 5.06 -16.94
N VAL A 144 -0.08 5.96 -17.86
CA VAL A 144 -0.04 7.41 -17.63
C VAL A 144 -1.44 8.03 -17.72
N PRO A 145 -1.77 9.05 -16.90
CA PRO A 145 -3.01 9.80 -17.04
C PRO A 145 -3.18 10.37 -18.45
N THR A 146 -4.38 10.22 -19.02
CA THR A 146 -4.69 10.60 -20.39
C THR A 146 -6.08 11.23 -20.48
N ILE A 147 -6.21 12.22 -21.35
CA ILE A 147 -7.51 12.74 -21.78
C ILE A 147 -7.82 12.11 -23.13
N LYS A 148 -9.06 11.67 -23.34
CA LYS A 148 -9.53 11.19 -24.64
C LYS A 148 -10.62 12.10 -25.20
N GLU A 149 -10.65 12.21 -26.52
CA GLU A 149 -11.73 12.81 -27.29
C GLU A 149 -12.42 11.72 -28.12
N HIS A 150 -13.72 11.84 -28.36
CA HIS A 150 -14.44 10.97 -29.28
C HIS A 150 -14.44 11.63 -30.67
N LEU A 151 -14.29 10.81 -31.72
CA LEU A 151 -14.43 11.24 -33.11
C LEU A 151 -15.88 11.12 -33.60
#